data_AF-A0AAW1LDV3-F1
#
_entry.id   AF-A0AAW1LDV3-F1
#
_cell.length_a   1.000
_cell.length_b   1.000
_cell.length_c   1.000
_cell.angle_alpha   90.00
_cell.angle_beta   90.00
_cell.angle_gamma   90.00
#
_symmetry.space_group_name_H-M   'P 1'
#
loop_
_entity.id
_entity.type
_entity.pdbx_description
1 polymer ?
#
loop_
_entity_poly.entity_id
_entity_poly.type
_entity_poly.pdbx_seq_one_letter_code
_entity_poly.pdbx_strand_id
1 'polypeptide(L)'
;MRTYYQANKETLLMLERREEYWKRLTELEDRENDLNRYKNRGGTLLKEEKERNGFKKKLREMEVVLLDIAVKFEEEHNRPFLSWGRSIPDIIEKTREDYETNKKQHQSAKKQQRNLTPTPVKSGFLGSTLSGSKRNLLTFTAVVKSGFLGSTLSGSKRNLLTFTAVRDLF
;
A
#
# COMPACT_ATOMS: atom_id res chain seq x y z
N MET A 1 41.43 7.09 0.46
CA MET A 1 40.16 6.67 -0.16
C MET A 1 39.67 5.28 0.27
N ARG A 2 40.52 4.23 0.37
CA ARG A 2 40.07 2.89 0.79
C ARG A 2 39.55 2.80 2.23
N THR A 3 40.10 3.60 3.14
CA THR A 3 39.74 3.59 4.57
C THR A 3 38.29 4.04 4.83
N TYR A 4 37.82 5.08 4.13
CA TYR A 4 36.42 5.53 4.22
C TYR A 4 35.45 4.44 3.77
N TYR A 5 35.72 3.81 2.63
CA TYR A 5 34.87 2.75 2.12
C TYR A 5 34.85 1.53 3.04
N GLN A 6 35.99 1.16 3.63
CA GLN A 6 36.07 0.04 4.56
C GLN A 6 35.34 0.33 5.88
N ALA A 7 35.52 1.54 6.44
CA ALA A 7 34.87 1.96 7.68
C ALA A 7 33.35 2.07 7.53
N ASN A 8 32.87 2.52 6.37
CA ASN A 8 31.45 2.74 6.10
C ASN A 8 30.80 1.64 5.27
N LYS A 9 31.49 0.51 5.05
CA LYS A 9 31.03 -0.57 4.17
C LYS A 9 29.67 -1.11 4.60
N GLU A 10 29.46 -1.25 5.90
CA GLU A 10 28.22 -1.76 6.46
C GLU A 10 27.04 -0.82 6.17
N THR A 11 27.21 0.48 6.38
CA THR A 11 26.21 1.51 6.07
C THR A 11 25.86 1.51 4.58
N LEU A 12 26.87 1.38 3.71
CA LEU A 12 26.65 1.32 2.26
C LEU A 12 25.88 0.05 1.85
N LEU A 13 26.19 -1.10 2.44
CA LEU A 13 25.46 -2.35 2.21
C LEU A 13 24.02 -2.29 2.75
N MET A 14 23.78 -1.61 3.87
CA MET A 14 22.42 -1.37 4.38
C MET A 14 21.62 -0.48 3.43
N LEU A 15 22.24 0.57 2.87
CA LEU A 15 21.61 1.42 1.87
C LEU A 15 21.24 0.64 0.60
N GLU A 16 22.14 -0.18 0.08
CA GLU A 16 21.87 -1.06 -1.07
C GLU A 16 20.70 -2.00 -0.80
N ARG A 17 20.70 -2.67 0.36
CA ARG A 17 19.60 -3.54 0.78
C ARG A 17 18.27 -2.78 0.93
N ARG A 18 18.30 -1.55 1.42
CA ARG A 18 17.12 -0.68 1.53
C ARG A 18 16.55 -0.38 0.14
N GLU A 19 17.40 -0.10 -0.84
CA GLU A 19 16.98 0.10 -2.24
C GLU A 19 16.37 -1.16 -2.85
N GLU A 20 16.96 -2.34 -2.60
CA GLU A 20 16.40 -3.62 -3.05
C GLU A 20 14.98 -3.84 -2.50
N TYR A 21 14.76 -3.61 -1.20
CA TYR A 21 13.43 -3.75 -0.60
C TYR A 21 12.44 -2.74 -1.14
N TRP A 22 12.88 -1.50 -1.39
CA TRP A 22 12.04 -0.48 -2.03
C TRP A 22 11.62 -0.89 -3.43
N LYS A 23 12.56 -1.42 -4.23
CA LYS A 23 12.28 -1.92 -5.57
C LYS A 23 11.27 -3.07 -5.55
N ARG A 24 11.45 -4.06 -4.67
CA ARG A 24 10.50 -5.17 -4.50
C ARG A 24 9.11 -4.71 -4.08
N LEU A 25 9.04 -3.71 -3.21
CA LEU A 25 7.77 -3.13 -2.78
C LEU A 25 7.05 -2.46 -3.95
N THR A 26 7.77 -1.70 -4.76
CA THR A 26 7.23 -1.03 -5.95
C THR A 26 6.73 -2.06 -6.98
N GLU A 27 7.51 -3.12 -7.24
CA GLU A 27 7.11 -4.23 -8.12
C GLU A 27 5.83 -4.94 -7.64
N LEU A 28 5.65 -5.09 -6.32
CA LEU A 28 4.43 -5.66 -5.74
C LEU A 28 3.24 -4.73 -5.94
N GLU A 29 3.42 -3.43 -5.73
CA GLU A 29 2.39 -2.41 -5.89
C GLU A 29 1.97 -2.20 -7.35
N ASP A 30 2.91 -2.32 -8.30
CA ASP A 30 2.61 -2.29 -9.73
C ASP A 30 1.75 -3.49 -10.15
N ARG A 31 2.08 -4.69 -9.66
CA ARG A 31 1.24 -5.89 -9.84
C ARG A 31 -0.15 -5.74 -9.24
N GLU A 32 -0.33 -4.91 -8.21
CA GLU A 32 -1.65 -4.62 -7.66
C GLU A 32 -2.55 -3.85 -8.63
N ASN A 33 -1.97 -3.08 -9.55
CA ASN A 33 -2.68 -2.24 -10.51
C ASN A 33 -3.12 -3.01 -11.77
N ASP A 34 -2.81 -4.31 -11.89
CA ASP A 34 -3.14 -5.13 -13.05
C ASP A 34 -4.63 -5.52 -13.08
N LEU A 35 -5.28 -5.30 -14.23
CA LEU A 35 -6.70 -5.64 -14.45
C LEU A 35 -6.98 -7.15 -14.33
N ASN A 36 -5.96 -7.99 -14.53
CA ASN A 36 -6.06 -9.46 -14.50
C ASN A 36 -5.67 -10.08 -13.14
N ARG A 37 -5.44 -9.27 -12.09
CA ARG A 37 -4.94 -9.71 -10.77
C ARG A 37 -5.79 -10.79 -10.10
N TYR A 38 -7.10 -10.76 -10.31
CA TYR A 38 -8.03 -11.68 -9.66
C TYR A 38 -8.03 -13.10 -10.26
N LYS A 39 -7.28 -13.37 -11.34
CA LYS A 39 -7.04 -14.73 -11.84
C LYS A 39 -5.96 -15.45 -11.01
N ASN A 40 -6.18 -15.51 -9.70
CA ASN A 40 -5.29 -16.12 -8.72
C ASN A 40 -5.75 -17.55 -8.40
N ARG A 41 -5.18 -18.54 -9.10
CA ARG A 41 -5.22 -19.94 -8.64
C ARG A 41 -4.05 -20.16 -7.66
N GLY A 42 -4.32 -20.72 -6.48
CA GLY A 42 -3.25 -21.13 -5.54
C GLY A 42 -2.82 -20.09 -4.49
N GLY A 43 -3.60 -19.03 -4.25
CA GLY A 43 -3.41 -18.15 -3.10
C GLY A 43 -2.25 -17.15 -3.23
N THR A 44 -1.79 -16.86 -4.45
CA THR A 44 -0.71 -15.91 -4.75
C THR A 44 -0.94 -14.53 -4.14
N LEU A 45 -2.17 -14.01 -4.21
CA LEU A 45 -2.53 -12.71 -3.63
C LEU A 45 -2.22 -12.60 -2.13
N LEU A 46 -2.49 -13.67 -1.37
CA LEU A 46 -2.21 -13.68 0.07
C LEU A 46 -0.70 -13.73 0.34
N LYS A 47 0.06 -14.41 -0.52
CA LYS A 47 1.52 -14.47 -0.42
C LYS A 47 2.13 -13.09 -0.72
N GLU A 48 1.71 -12.45 -1.81
CA GLU A 48 2.15 -11.11 -2.19
C GLU A 48 1.83 -10.08 -1.11
N GLU A 49 0.61 -10.12 -0.56
CA GLU A 49 0.20 -9.23 0.54
C GLU A 49 1.06 -9.44 1.80
N LYS A 50 1.33 -10.70 2.14
CA LYS A 50 2.19 -11.04 3.29
C LYS A 50 3.63 -10.56 3.04
N GLU A 51 4.16 -10.74 1.84
CA GLU A 51 5.49 -10.26 1.44
C GLU A 51 5.56 -8.74 1.50
N ARG A 52 4.56 -8.04 0.98
CA ARG A 52 4.45 -6.58 1.03
C ARG A 52 4.52 -6.07 2.46
N ASN A 53 3.74 -6.65 3.37
CA ASN A 53 3.76 -6.27 4.78
C ASN A 53 5.11 -6.61 5.45
N GLY A 54 5.73 -7.71 5.06
CA GLY A 54 7.08 -8.08 5.48
C GLY A 54 8.13 -7.05 5.06
N PHE A 55 8.12 -6.63 3.78
CA PHE A 55 9.04 -5.61 3.28
C PHE A 55 8.79 -4.24 3.90
N LYS A 56 7.52 -3.81 4.07
CA LYS A 56 7.18 -2.55 4.74
C LYS A 56 7.72 -2.49 6.17
N LYS A 57 7.55 -3.57 6.94
CA LYS A 57 8.08 -3.66 8.30
C LYS A 57 9.61 -3.57 8.32
N LYS A 58 10.27 -4.39 7.49
CA LYS A 58 11.74 -4.40 7.39
C LYS A 58 12.29 -3.04 6.97
N LEU A 59 11.68 -2.42 5.96
CA LEU A 59 12.09 -1.11 5.46
C LEU A 59 12.06 -0.06 6.59
N ARG A 60 10.97 0.00 7.36
CA ARG A 60 10.86 0.90 8.51
C ARG A 60 11.96 0.65 9.55
N GLU A 61 12.26 -0.61 9.85
CA GLU A 61 13.33 -0.96 10.79
C GLU A 61 14.71 -0.53 10.26
N MET A 62 14.99 -0.72 8.96
CA MET A 62 16.25 -0.26 8.34
C MET A 62 16.36 1.25 8.28
N GLU A 63 15.29 1.98 7.98
CA GLU A 63 15.31 3.45 7.91
C GLU A 63 15.64 4.05 9.26
N VAL A 64 15.09 3.51 10.36
CA VAL A 64 15.45 3.95 11.72
C VAL A 64 16.93 3.71 12.00
N VAL A 65 17.45 2.52 11.70
CA VAL A 65 18.87 2.21 11.91
C VAL A 65 19.78 3.09 11.08
N LEU A 66 19.43 3.36 9.82
CA LEU A 66 20.19 4.23 8.92
C LEU A 66 20.22 5.68 9.41
N LEU A 67 19.11 6.18 9.95
CA LEU A 67 19.06 7.51 10.57
C LEU A 67 19.93 7.58 11.83
N ASP A 68 19.88 6.56 12.69
CA ASP A 68 20.74 6.49 13.88
C ASP A 68 22.22 6.47 13.52
N ILE A 69 22.60 5.75 12.46
CA ILE A 69 23.98 5.73 11.95
C ILE A 69 24.38 7.11 11.42
N ALA A 70 23.48 7.81 10.71
CA ALA A 70 23.74 9.15 10.21
C ALA A 70 24.04 10.14 11.36
N VAL A 71 23.22 10.12 12.42
CA VAL A 71 23.40 10.98 13.60
C VAL A 71 24.74 10.69 14.29
N LYS A 72 25.04 9.41 14.57
CA LYS A 72 26.32 9.03 15.19
C LYS A 72 27.53 9.45 14.37
N PHE A 73 27.43 9.32 13.05
CA PHE A 73 28.51 9.72 12.15
C PHE A 73 28.76 11.24 12.19
N GLU A 74 27.69 12.03 12.26
CA GLU A 74 27.76 13.48 12.42
C GLU A 74 28.37 13.89 13.76
N GLU A 75 28.01 13.23 14.86
CA GLU A 75 28.58 13.48 16.19
C GLU A 75 30.09 13.20 16.22
N GLU A 76 30.53 12.10 15.61
CA GLU A 76 31.94 11.69 15.62
C GLU A 76 32.82 12.55 14.69
N HIS A 77 32.31 12.88 13.49
CA HIS A 77 33.11 13.47 12.42
C HIS A 77 32.78 14.93 12.12
N ASN A 78 31.77 15.51 12.78
CA ASN A 78 31.24 16.87 12.54
C ASN A 78 30.92 17.13 11.06
N ARG A 79 30.50 16.08 10.34
CA ARG A 79 30.14 16.16 8.91
C ARG A 79 29.02 15.15 8.60
N PRO A 80 28.11 15.47 7.66
CA PRO A 80 27.06 14.56 7.26
C PRO A 80 27.63 13.33 6.56
N PHE A 81 26.99 12.18 6.78
CA PHE A 81 27.25 10.99 5.99
C PHE A 81 26.71 11.18 4.57
N LEU A 82 27.59 11.18 3.57
CA LEU A 82 27.22 11.35 2.18
C LEU A 82 27.32 10.03 1.42
N SER A 83 26.21 9.61 0.80
CA SER A 83 26.16 8.53 -0.18
C SER A 83 25.62 9.06 -1.50
N TRP A 84 26.31 8.77 -2.61
CA TRP A 84 26.00 9.33 -3.94
C TRP A 84 25.81 10.86 -3.96
N GLY A 85 26.48 11.58 -3.06
CA GLY A 85 26.39 13.04 -2.94
C GLY A 85 25.14 13.55 -2.21
N ARG A 86 24.39 12.70 -1.51
CA ARG A 86 23.23 13.07 -0.68
C ARG A 86 23.37 12.51 0.72
N SER A 87 22.71 13.15 1.69
CA SER A 87 22.62 12.60 3.04
C SER A 87 21.65 11.40 3.09
N ILE A 88 21.80 10.52 4.08
CA ILE A 88 20.87 9.40 4.30
C ILE A 88 19.40 9.87 4.39
N PRO A 89 19.05 10.89 5.21
CA PRO A 89 17.66 11.35 5.28
C PRO A 89 17.16 11.86 3.92
N ASP A 90 17.98 12.63 3.19
CA ASP A 90 17.61 13.13 1.85
C ASP A 90 17.33 11.97 0.87
N ILE A 91 18.11 10.89 0.94
CA ILE A 91 17.90 9.71 0.07
C ILE A 91 16.53 9.08 0.36
N ILE A 92 16.17 8.94 1.63
CA ILE A 92 14.89 8.35 2.05
C ILE A 92 13.72 9.22 1.58
N GLU A 93 13.79 10.53 1.83
CA GLU A 93 12.76 11.49 1.43
C GLU A 93 12.59 11.55 -0.08
N LYS A 94 13.71 11.72 -0.81
CA LYS A 94 13.68 11.77 -2.27
C LYS A 94 13.07 10.51 -2.87
N THR A 95 13.45 9.34 -2.36
CA THR A 95 12.91 8.07 -2.87
C THR A 95 11.39 7.99 -2.69
N ARG A 96 10.87 8.52 -1.58
CA ARG A 96 9.43 8.61 -1.33
C ARG A 96 8.75 9.62 -2.26
N GLU A 97 9.34 10.79 -2.44
CA GLU A 97 8.83 11.82 -3.33
C GLU A 97 8.78 11.35 -4.78
N ASP A 98 9.86 10.74 -5.28
CA ASP A 98 9.95 10.16 -6.62
C ASP A 98 8.85 9.11 -6.85
N TYR A 99 8.57 8.28 -5.85
CA TYR A 99 7.46 7.32 -5.93
C TYR A 99 6.08 8.00 -5.97
N GLU A 100 5.83 8.98 -5.10
CA GLU A 100 4.54 9.67 -5.05
C GLU A 100 4.27 10.48 -6.33
N THR A 101 5.29 11.14 -6.87
CA THR A 101 5.20 11.90 -8.12
C THR A 101 4.93 10.98 -9.30
N ASN A 102 5.66 9.87 -9.42
CA ASN A 102 5.45 8.89 -10.49
C ASN A 102 4.04 8.27 -10.41
N LYS A 103 3.58 7.92 -9.20
CA LYS A 103 2.22 7.42 -8.98
C LYS A 103 1.15 8.42 -9.40
N LYS A 104 1.32 9.71 -9.07
CA LYS A 104 0.40 10.79 -9.48
C LYS A 104 0.39 10.98 -11.01
N GLN A 105 1.57 10.94 -11.64
CA GLN A 105 1.70 11.04 -13.10
C GLN A 105 1.02 9.88 -13.83
N HIS A 106 1.21 8.64 -13.38
CA HIS A 106 0.53 7.48 -13.96
C HIS A 106 -1.01 7.59 -13.83
N GLN A 107 -1.52 8.11 -12.72
CA GLN A 107 -2.96 8.32 -12.55
C GLN A 107 -3.50 9.45 -13.43
N SER A 108 -2.78 10.57 -13.57
CA SER A 108 -3.20 11.68 -14.43
C SER A 108 -3.22 11.29 -15.90
N ALA A 109 -2.21 10.56 -16.38
CA ALA A 109 -2.16 10.02 -17.74
C ALA A 109 -3.36 9.11 -18.03
N LYS A 110 -3.71 8.20 -17.10
CA LYS A 110 -4.90 7.34 -17.21
C LYS A 110 -6.20 8.15 -17.28
N LYS A 111 -6.32 9.25 -16.53
CA LYS A 111 -7.50 10.13 -16.59
C LYS A 111 -7.60 10.87 -17.92
N GLN A 112 -6.49 11.38 -18.46
CA GLN A 112 -6.47 12.08 -19.74
C GLN A 112 -6.84 11.16 -20.91
N GLN A 113 -6.35 9.91 -20.92
CA GLN A 113 -6.72 8.92 -21.94
C GLN A 113 -8.21 8.57 -21.94
N ARG A 114 -8.84 8.54 -20.75
CA ARG A 114 -10.31 8.34 -20.63
C ARG A 114 -11.13 9.52 -21.16
N ASN A 115 -10.59 10.74 -21.11
CA ASN A 115 -11.27 11.93 -21.64
C ASN A 115 -11.12 12.08 -23.15
N LEU A 116 -10.07 11.48 -23.74
CA LEU A 116 -9.79 11.50 -25.18
C LEU A 116 -10.48 10.36 -25.95
N THR A 117 -10.98 9.34 -25.24
CA THR A 117 -11.78 8.26 -25.84
C THR A 117 -13.26 8.58 -25.63
N PRO A 118 -13.98 9.13 -26.62
CA PRO A 118 -15.44 9.20 -26.56
C PRO A 118 -15.96 7.76 -26.60
N THR A 119 -16.20 7.21 -25.42
CA THR A 119 -17.06 6.03 -25.31
C THR A 119 -18.44 6.46 -25.80
N PRO A 120 -19.07 5.73 -26.74
CA PRO A 120 -20.44 6.03 -27.12
C PRO A 120 -21.31 5.73 -25.91
N VAL A 121 -21.61 6.77 -25.14
CA VAL A 121 -22.71 6.76 -24.20
C VAL A 121 -23.95 6.46 -25.04
N LYS A 122 -24.52 5.27 -24.88
CA LYS A 122 -25.89 5.01 -25.30
C LYS A 122 -26.75 5.99 -24.48
N SER A 123 -27.06 7.13 -25.07
CA SER A 123 -28.10 8.03 -24.63
C SER A 123 -29.42 7.25 -24.73
N GLY A 124 -29.89 6.81 -23.58
CA GLY A 124 -31.19 6.15 -23.41
C GLY A 124 -31.91 6.73 -22.21
N PHE A 125 -31.94 8.06 -22.09
CA PHE A 125 -32.90 8.75 -21.25
C PHE A 125 -34.16 8.95 -22.09
N LEU A 126 -35.15 8.10 -21.86
CA LEU A 126 -36.56 8.36 -22.21
C LEU A 126 -37.38 7.97 -20.98
N GLY A 127 -37.94 8.99 -20.35
CA GLY A 127 -38.81 8.82 -19.20
C GLY A 127 -40.14 8.15 -19.54
N SER A 128 -40.73 7.60 -18.48
CA SER A 128 -42.18 7.42 -18.25
C SER A 128 -42.95 6.47 -19.18
N THR A 129 -43.32 5.30 -18.65
CA THR A 129 -44.75 4.94 -18.51
C THR A 129 -44.97 4.19 -17.20
N LEU A 130 -46.02 4.58 -16.48
CA LEU A 130 -46.59 3.88 -15.33
C LEU A 130 -47.14 2.52 -15.80
N SER A 131 -46.96 1.44 -15.04
CA SER A 131 -47.98 0.39 -14.81
C SER A 131 -47.37 -0.85 -14.14
N GLY A 132 -48.08 -1.38 -13.15
CA GLY A 132 -48.16 -2.83 -12.97
C GLY A 132 -47.23 -3.47 -11.94
N SER A 133 -47.65 -3.41 -10.67
CA SER A 133 -47.85 -4.59 -9.82
C SER A 133 -46.99 -5.85 -10.08
N LYS A 134 -46.10 -6.18 -9.14
CA LYS A 134 -46.24 -7.35 -8.24
C LYS A 134 -45.02 -7.48 -7.32
N ARG A 135 -45.24 -7.31 -6.02
CA ARG A 135 -44.31 -7.67 -4.96
C ARG A 135 -44.35 -9.19 -4.82
N ASN A 136 -43.26 -9.89 -5.11
CA ASN A 136 -43.09 -11.29 -4.69
C ASN A 136 -42.65 -11.31 -3.23
N LEU A 137 -43.62 -11.18 -2.33
CA LEU A 137 -43.48 -11.51 -0.91
C LEU A 137 -43.95 -12.96 -0.76
N LEU A 138 -43.01 -13.92 -0.72
CA LEU A 138 -43.33 -15.27 -0.29
C LEU A 138 -43.01 -15.41 1.21
N THR A 139 -44.10 -15.32 1.95
CA THR A 139 -44.36 -15.83 3.30
C THR A 139 -43.57 -17.08 3.65
N PHE A 140 -42.73 -16.99 4.68
CA PHE A 140 -42.31 -18.15 5.45
C PHE A 140 -43.51 -18.62 6.29
N THR A 141 -44.00 -19.82 6.00
CA THR A 141 -44.96 -20.51 6.85
C THR A 141 -44.27 -20.90 8.16
N ALA A 142 -44.73 -20.33 9.26
CA ALA A 142 -44.32 -20.73 10.60
C ALA A 142 -44.95 -22.10 10.91
N VAL A 143 -44.12 -23.16 10.95
CA VAL A 143 -44.44 -24.38 11.69
C VAL A 143 -43.64 -24.35 12.98
N VAL A 144 -44.38 -24.20 14.06
CA VAL A 144 -43.91 -24.30 15.44
C VAL A 144 -43.62 -25.77 15.75
N LYS A 145 -42.36 -26.11 16.04
CA LYS A 145 -42.02 -27.25 16.93
C LYS A 145 -40.83 -26.88 17.80
N SER A 146 -41.10 -26.91 19.10
CA SER A 146 -40.19 -26.80 20.23
C SER A 146 -39.07 -27.84 20.22
N GLY A 147 -37.86 -27.44 20.64
CA GLY A 147 -36.75 -28.35 20.91
C GLY A 147 -35.48 -27.60 21.32
N PHE A 148 -35.12 -27.73 22.58
CA PHE A 148 -34.16 -26.94 23.35
C PHE A 148 -32.70 -27.40 23.17
N LEU A 149 -31.79 -26.42 23.31
CA LEU A 149 -30.34 -26.44 23.65
C LEU A 149 -29.30 -27.13 22.75
N GLY A 150 -28.35 -26.31 22.29
CA GLY A 150 -27.04 -26.72 21.79
C GLY A 150 -26.12 -25.51 21.63
N SER A 151 -25.39 -25.18 22.71
CA SER A 151 -24.32 -24.18 22.78
C SER A 151 -23.15 -24.49 21.84
N THR A 152 -22.50 -23.48 21.26
CA THR A 152 -21.04 -23.24 21.37
C THR A 152 -20.58 -21.96 20.65
N LEU A 153 -19.91 -21.11 21.43
CA LEU A 153 -18.68 -20.36 21.15
C LEU A 153 -18.56 -19.33 19.99
N SER A 154 -18.20 -18.11 20.44
CA SER A 154 -17.11 -17.28 19.91
C SER A 154 -17.32 -16.52 18.59
N GLY A 155 -17.80 -15.28 18.69
CA GLY A 155 -17.74 -14.27 17.63
C GLY A 155 -16.97 -13.03 18.11
N SER A 156 -15.76 -12.89 17.60
CA SER A 156 -14.72 -11.92 17.97
C SER A 156 -15.06 -10.46 17.62
N LYS A 157 -14.47 -9.55 18.40
CA LYS A 157 -14.61 -8.09 18.35
C LYS A 157 -14.11 -7.53 17.01
N ARG A 158 -14.91 -6.64 16.42
CA ARG A 158 -14.53 -5.76 15.32
C ARG A 158 -13.61 -4.67 15.87
N ASN A 159 -12.30 -4.73 15.57
CA ASN A 159 -11.41 -3.59 15.75
C ASN A 159 -11.47 -2.72 14.49
N LEU A 160 -12.19 -1.61 14.57
CA LEU A 160 -11.99 -0.45 13.69
C LEU A 160 -10.76 0.30 14.21
N LEU A 161 -9.72 0.43 13.40
CA LEU A 161 -8.68 1.43 13.64
C LEU A 161 -8.76 2.47 12.53
N THR A 162 -9.46 3.57 12.85
CA THR A 162 -9.35 4.86 12.20
C THR A 162 -7.99 5.45 12.56
N PHE A 163 -7.09 5.62 11.59
CA PHE A 163 -5.90 6.44 11.79
C PHE A 163 -6.21 7.86 11.35
N THR A 164 -6.46 8.71 12.34
CA THR A 164 -6.60 10.15 12.21
C THR A 164 -5.26 10.79 11.89
N ALA A 165 -5.27 11.70 10.91
CA ALA A 165 -4.17 12.55 10.52
C ALA A 165 -3.78 13.55 11.62
N VAL A 166 -2.49 13.74 11.88
CA VAL A 166 -1.94 14.97 12.47
C VAL A 166 -0.48 15.14 12.05
N ARG A 167 -0.14 16.29 11.45
CA ARG A 167 0.98 17.21 11.78
C ARG A 167 1.30 18.10 10.57
N ASP A 168 0.55 19.19 10.45
CA ASP A 168 1.06 20.56 10.60
C ASP A 168 1.97 20.88 11.80
N LEU A 169 2.88 21.84 11.56
CA LEU A 169 3.72 22.67 12.46
C LEU A 169 4.83 21.88 13.18
N PHE A 170 6.14 22.15 12.99
CA PHE A 170 6.90 23.40 12.85
C PHE A 170 8.16 23.17 12.02
#